data_AF-A0A350F2D6-F1
#
_entry.id   AF-A0A350F2D6-F1
#
_cell.length_a   1.000
_cell.length_b   1.000
_cell.length_c   1.000
_cell.angle_alpha   90.00
_cell.angle_beta   90.00
_cell.angle_gamma   90.00
#
_symmetry.space_group_name_H-M   'P 1'
#
loop_
_entity.id
_entity.type
_entity.pdbx_description
1 polymer ?
#
loop_
_entity_poly.entity_id
_entity_poly.type
_entity_poly.pdbx_seq_one_letter_code
_entity_poly.pdbx_strand_id
1 'polypeptide(L)'
;MNFYSAIRGRLRAARFPLISLFVVSVLVAGAATGWAQAAPVKVFILAGQSNMEGQAVVDLAGPDYNEGRGTLAALLNDPAKAPMLAHLKDDQGNWTVRDDVWVWYQREGRPLLAGPLQFGYIYYGGRHHFGPELQFGHVLGDHFENQVLLIKTAWGGKSLNKDFRPPSSGGETGKYYRLMIENVREALGRLKTDFPTYDGAGFELAGFVWYHGWNDGVDPKNAVPAYETNLVNLIQDVRRDLNVPGLPVVIGELTGPWVDAPPEWEKLRRAQAAAARHPELRDNVAFVETRRFVRPSADSPNPGHGHHEFGNAETYFLVGDALGKAMKELLAGPVARFDPVVRDIEGWTVHVDPALIEGEHAAEGARALAMLANHLQRIKILVPQPQLSDLQKVGIWIEHRHPRLGAMQYHPSKGWLVANRHDPRLEKKVHITRAAELLSREQMLKHPAVILHELAHGYHDQFLDFDNPEVIAVYETAKAAGIYEKVLLFTGETVKHYGLNNHKEYFAEGTEAYFYRNDFYPFVRAELKEHDPALHDLLEKIWDRDR
;
A
#
# COMPACT_ATOMS: atom_id res chain seq x y z
N MET A 1 38.80 -47.37 40.55
CA MET A 1 37.99 -48.34 41.32
C MET A 1 37.04 -49.01 40.33
N ASN A 2 37.04 -50.34 40.33
CA ASN A 2 36.41 -51.26 39.37
C ASN A 2 34.88 -51.09 39.21
N PHE A 3 34.30 -51.49 38.07
CA PHE A 3 33.40 -52.66 37.95
C PHE A 3 32.81 -52.82 36.51
N TYR A 4 33.29 -53.86 35.80
CA TYR A 4 32.57 -54.91 35.04
C TYR A 4 31.26 -54.58 34.27
N SER A 5 31.14 -54.79 32.93
CA SER A 5 30.90 -56.07 32.19
C SER A 5 29.61 -56.79 32.65
N ALA A 6 28.65 -57.27 31.86
CA ALA A 6 28.39 -57.49 30.42
C ALA A 6 26.86 -57.80 30.31
N ILE A 7 26.26 -57.87 29.11
CA ILE A 7 25.69 -59.10 28.51
C ILE A 7 25.39 -58.86 27.02
N ARG A 8 25.72 -59.89 26.24
CA ARG A 8 25.67 -60.03 24.78
C ARG A 8 24.36 -60.67 24.31
N GLY A 9 23.98 -60.39 23.05
CA GLY A 9 23.13 -61.25 22.22
C GLY A 9 22.89 -60.64 20.82
N ARG A 10 23.89 -60.66 19.93
CA ARG A 10 24.01 -61.52 18.73
C ARG A 10 22.85 -61.45 17.71
N LEU A 11 23.13 -60.85 16.55
CA LEU A 11 22.84 -61.46 15.24
C LEU A 11 23.92 -61.04 14.24
N ARG A 12 24.39 -62.03 13.48
CA ARG A 12 25.55 -61.99 12.58
C ARG A 12 25.16 -61.40 11.22
N ALA A 13 26.07 -60.64 10.61
CA ALA A 13 26.26 -60.64 9.16
C ALA A 13 27.70 -60.24 8.81
N ALA A 14 28.21 -60.81 7.72
CA ALA A 14 29.62 -60.96 7.37
C ALA A 14 30.32 -59.66 6.92
N ARG A 15 31.65 -59.65 7.10
CA ARG A 15 32.60 -58.64 6.60
C ARG A 15 32.96 -58.90 5.13
N PHE A 16 33.28 -57.84 4.38
CA PHE A 16 34.49 -57.69 3.54
C PHE A 16 34.59 -56.20 3.05
N PRO A 17 35.77 -55.71 2.61
CA PRO A 17 36.45 -54.57 3.23
C PRO A 17 36.28 -53.23 2.50
N LEU A 18 36.47 -52.12 3.23
CA LEU A 18 36.63 -50.77 2.68
C LEU A 18 37.92 -50.68 1.85
N ILE A 19 37.76 -50.29 0.58
CA ILE A 19 38.82 -49.69 -0.22
C ILE A 19 38.49 -48.20 -0.33
N SER A 20 39.34 -47.36 0.25
CA SER A 20 39.31 -45.91 0.07
C SER A 20 39.68 -45.56 -1.37
N LEU A 21 38.73 -45.00 -2.11
CA LEU A 21 39.01 -44.30 -3.38
C LEU A 21 38.90 -42.80 -3.13
N PHE A 22 40.02 -42.09 -3.28
CA PHE A 22 40.06 -40.64 -3.39
C PHE A 22 39.33 -40.23 -4.67
N VAL A 23 38.16 -39.61 -4.54
CA VAL A 23 37.52 -38.88 -5.65
C VAL A 23 37.95 -37.43 -5.54
N VAL A 24 38.83 -37.01 -6.45
CA VAL A 24 39.11 -35.60 -6.71
C VAL A 24 37.86 -35.03 -7.40
N SER A 25 37.01 -34.36 -6.63
CA SER A 25 35.89 -33.59 -7.16
C SER A 25 36.44 -32.33 -7.84
N VAL A 26 36.58 -32.38 -9.16
CA VAL A 26 36.75 -31.17 -9.98
C VAL A 26 35.44 -30.38 -9.88
N LEU A 27 35.45 -29.33 -9.06
CA LEU A 27 34.41 -28.29 -9.05
C LEU A 27 34.50 -27.54 -10.38
N VAL A 28 33.76 -28.00 -11.37
CA VAL A 28 33.35 -27.14 -12.48
C VAL A 28 32.36 -26.15 -11.89
N ALA A 29 32.83 -24.93 -11.66
CA ALA A 29 31.98 -23.78 -11.40
C ALA A 29 31.16 -23.50 -12.67
N GLY A 30 30.09 -24.26 -12.86
CA GLY A 30 29.01 -23.87 -13.74
C GLY A 30 28.37 -22.64 -13.13
N ALA A 31 28.62 -21.47 -13.73
CA ALA A 31 27.77 -20.31 -13.53
C ALA A 31 26.36 -20.72 -13.98
N ALA A 32 25.55 -21.20 -13.03
CA ALA A 32 24.12 -21.26 -13.20
C ALA A 32 23.66 -19.80 -13.27
N THR A 33 23.59 -19.27 -14.49
CA THR A 33 22.74 -18.13 -14.80
C THR A 33 21.35 -18.52 -14.34
N GLY A 34 20.93 -18.04 -13.17
CA GLY A 34 19.56 -18.15 -12.73
C GLY A 34 18.72 -17.41 -13.76
N TRP A 35 18.09 -18.15 -14.67
CA TRP A 35 17.01 -17.59 -15.48
C TRP A 35 15.90 -17.32 -14.47
N ALA A 36 15.68 -16.04 -14.14
CA ALA A 36 14.50 -15.62 -13.41
C ALA A 36 13.30 -16.23 -14.15
N GLN A 37 12.52 -17.05 -13.45
CA GLN A 37 11.34 -17.65 -14.04
C GLN A 37 10.42 -16.52 -14.47
N ALA A 38 10.13 -16.46 -15.77
CA ALA A 38 9.31 -15.41 -16.35
C ALA A 38 7.97 -15.32 -15.61
N ALA A 39 7.61 -14.11 -15.18
CA ALA A 39 6.43 -13.85 -14.39
C ALA A 39 5.23 -13.51 -15.30
N PRO A 40 3.99 -13.89 -14.94
CA PRO A 40 2.83 -13.66 -15.80
C PRO A 40 2.61 -12.16 -16.04
N VAL A 41 2.15 -11.80 -17.24
CA VAL A 41 1.79 -10.41 -17.58
C VAL A 41 0.64 -9.95 -16.68
N LYS A 42 0.77 -8.80 -16.03
CA LYS A 42 -0.32 -8.17 -15.25
C LYS A 42 -1.23 -7.38 -16.20
N VAL A 43 -2.48 -7.80 -16.30
CA VAL A 43 -3.43 -7.24 -17.28
C VAL A 43 -4.47 -6.38 -16.58
N PHE A 44 -4.63 -5.15 -17.07
CA PHE A 44 -5.60 -4.17 -16.59
C PHE A 44 -6.53 -3.76 -17.72
N ILE A 45 -7.82 -3.80 -17.45
CA ILE A 45 -8.84 -3.38 -18.40
C ILE A 45 -9.20 -1.92 -18.10
N LEU A 46 -9.02 -1.04 -19.09
CA LEU A 46 -9.40 0.36 -19.03
C LEU A 46 -10.66 0.58 -19.85
N ALA A 47 -11.82 0.46 -19.20
CA ALA A 47 -13.13 0.59 -19.82
C ALA A 47 -13.75 1.96 -19.56
N GLY A 48 -14.45 2.49 -20.56
CA GLY A 48 -15.06 3.80 -20.41
C GLY A 48 -15.66 4.38 -21.66
N GLN A 49 -15.92 5.69 -21.60
CA GLN A 49 -16.47 6.45 -22.71
C GLN A 49 -15.38 7.30 -23.39
N SER A 50 -15.76 8.39 -24.04
CA SER A 50 -14.89 9.27 -24.81
C SER A 50 -13.69 9.84 -24.08
N ASN A 51 -13.76 10.01 -22.75
CA ASN A 51 -12.62 10.53 -21.97
C ASN A 51 -11.58 9.41 -21.75
N MET A 52 -11.99 8.14 -21.72
CA MET A 52 -11.05 7.02 -21.78
C MET A 52 -10.47 6.83 -23.19
N GLU A 53 -11.06 7.40 -24.25
CA GLU A 53 -10.50 7.36 -25.61
C GLU A 53 -9.26 8.25 -25.79
N GLY A 54 -8.98 9.15 -24.85
CA GLY A 54 -7.78 10.00 -24.83
C GLY A 54 -7.92 11.31 -25.60
N GLN A 55 -8.34 12.35 -24.88
CA GLN A 55 -8.64 13.69 -25.41
C GLN A 55 -7.64 14.76 -24.93
N ALA A 56 -6.72 14.43 -24.03
CA ALA A 56 -5.75 15.38 -23.52
C ALA A 56 -4.70 15.70 -24.58
N VAL A 57 -4.39 16.97 -24.76
CA VAL A 57 -3.46 17.45 -25.80
C VAL A 57 -2.02 17.40 -25.29
N VAL A 58 -1.13 16.77 -26.08
CA VAL A 58 0.30 16.68 -25.76
C VAL A 58 1.00 18.00 -26.06
N ASP A 59 0.97 18.45 -27.32
CA ASP A 59 1.89 19.49 -27.81
C ASP A 59 1.30 20.43 -28.89
N LEU A 60 0.00 20.33 -29.21
CA LEU A 60 -0.63 21.19 -30.21
C LEU A 60 -0.83 22.61 -29.66
N ALA A 61 -0.46 23.61 -30.46
CA ALA A 61 -0.54 25.03 -30.11
C ALA A 61 -1.18 25.86 -31.25
N GLY A 62 -1.29 27.17 -31.03
CA GLY A 62 -1.94 28.11 -31.94
C GLY A 62 -3.41 28.38 -31.59
N PRO A 63 -4.13 29.17 -32.41
CA PRO A 63 -5.47 29.65 -32.08
C PRO A 63 -6.49 28.54 -31.84
N ASP A 64 -6.38 27.44 -32.58
CA ASP A 64 -7.29 26.28 -32.47
C ASP A 64 -7.10 25.49 -31.16
N TYR A 65 -5.96 25.66 -30.49
CA TYR A 65 -5.60 24.98 -29.24
C TYR A 65 -5.30 25.98 -28.11
N ASN A 66 -5.95 27.15 -28.15
CA ASN A 66 -5.82 28.19 -27.12
C ASN A 66 -4.36 28.59 -26.83
N GLU A 67 -3.57 28.73 -27.90
CA GLU A 67 -2.13 29.02 -27.87
C GLU A 67 -1.30 27.97 -27.11
N GLY A 68 -1.80 26.74 -27.02
CA GLY A 68 -1.14 25.62 -26.32
C GLY A 68 -1.34 25.62 -24.80
N ARG A 69 -2.21 26.48 -24.26
CA ARG A 69 -2.52 26.50 -22.82
C ARG A 69 -3.08 25.15 -22.36
N GLY A 70 -2.61 24.67 -21.21
CA GLY A 70 -3.06 23.40 -20.61
C GLY A 70 -2.64 22.14 -21.37
N THR A 71 -1.76 22.24 -22.37
CA THR A 71 -1.12 21.09 -23.02
C THR A 71 -0.02 20.51 -22.14
N LEU A 72 0.34 19.24 -22.37
CA LEU A 72 1.41 18.59 -21.61
C LEU A 72 2.76 19.30 -21.81
N ALA A 73 3.05 19.75 -23.03
CA ALA A 73 4.23 20.54 -23.36
C ALA A 73 4.27 21.88 -22.61
N ALA A 74 3.13 22.57 -22.46
CA ALA A 74 3.05 23.79 -21.67
C ALA A 74 3.28 23.53 -20.17
N LEU A 75 2.74 22.44 -19.62
CA LEU A 75 2.90 22.08 -18.21
C LEU A 75 4.36 21.78 -17.83
N LEU A 76 5.16 21.22 -18.74
CA LEU A 76 6.59 21.01 -18.51
C LEU A 76 7.38 22.31 -18.32
N ASN A 77 6.85 23.44 -18.80
CA ASN A 77 7.47 24.76 -18.63
C ASN A 77 7.02 25.46 -17.34
N ASP A 78 6.03 24.92 -16.61
CA ASP A 78 5.61 25.43 -15.31
C ASP A 78 6.46 24.79 -14.19
N PRO A 79 7.30 25.55 -13.46
CA PRO A 79 8.15 25.00 -12.40
C PRO A 79 7.39 24.26 -11.29
N ALA A 80 6.12 24.60 -11.05
CA ALA A 80 5.30 23.93 -10.05
C ALA A 80 4.75 22.58 -10.54
N LYS A 81 4.72 22.34 -11.86
CA LYS A 81 4.14 21.14 -12.47
C LYS A 81 5.20 20.22 -13.07
N ALA A 82 6.30 20.77 -13.57
CA ALA A 82 7.37 20.03 -14.21
C ALA A 82 7.90 18.83 -13.38
N PRO A 83 8.07 18.91 -12.05
CA PRO A 83 8.53 17.76 -11.26
C PRO A 83 7.61 16.54 -11.34
N MET A 84 6.29 16.73 -11.48
CA MET A 84 5.31 15.65 -11.61
C MET A 84 5.38 14.95 -12.97
N LEU A 85 5.93 15.62 -13.98
CA LEU A 85 5.97 15.16 -15.37
C LEU A 85 7.36 14.74 -15.82
N ALA A 86 8.36 14.84 -14.94
CA ALA A 86 9.77 14.69 -15.28
C ALA A 86 10.09 13.34 -15.95
N HIS A 87 9.45 12.25 -15.51
CA HIS A 87 9.63 10.91 -16.07
C HIS A 87 9.08 10.73 -17.50
N LEU A 88 8.32 11.70 -18.00
CA LEU A 88 7.85 11.70 -19.40
C LEU A 88 8.92 12.20 -20.37
N LYS A 89 10.04 12.72 -19.87
CA LYS A 89 11.18 13.16 -20.68
C LYS A 89 12.42 12.34 -20.36
N ASP A 90 13.16 11.94 -21.40
CA ASP A 90 14.49 11.36 -21.25
C ASP A 90 15.55 12.46 -21.05
N ASP A 91 16.79 12.04 -20.79
CA ASP A 91 17.93 12.95 -20.61
C ASP A 91 18.24 13.80 -21.86
N GLN A 92 17.71 13.41 -23.02
CA GLN A 92 17.84 14.11 -24.29
C GLN A 92 16.64 15.04 -24.57
N GLY A 93 15.64 15.08 -23.69
CA GLY A 93 14.43 15.89 -23.83
C GLY A 93 13.37 15.31 -24.77
N ASN A 94 13.52 14.06 -25.23
CA ASN A 94 12.49 13.37 -25.99
C ASN A 94 11.42 12.79 -25.06
N TRP A 95 10.25 12.51 -25.61
CA TRP A 95 9.20 11.83 -24.89
C TRP A 95 9.56 10.36 -24.65
N THR A 96 9.40 9.89 -23.41
CA THR A 96 9.74 8.52 -23.03
C THR A 96 8.75 7.51 -23.61
N VAL A 97 9.23 6.28 -23.79
CA VAL A 97 8.45 5.10 -24.16
C VAL A 97 8.77 4.03 -23.11
N ARG A 98 7.75 3.35 -22.61
CA ARG A 98 7.91 2.21 -21.69
C ARG A 98 7.71 0.90 -22.43
N ASP A 99 8.77 0.12 -22.55
CA ASP A 99 8.74 -1.19 -23.22
C ASP A 99 8.18 -2.31 -22.33
N ASP A 100 8.15 -2.09 -21.02
CA ASP A 100 7.65 -3.00 -19.99
C ASP A 100 6.14 -2.85 -19.72
N VAL A 101 5.52 -1.80 -20.25
CA VAL A 101 4.08 -1.59 -20.22
C VAL A 101 3.55 -1.54 -21.64
N TRP A 102 2.54 -2.34 -21.94
CA TRP A 102 1.91 -2.40 -23.25
C TRP A 102 0.50 -1.85 -23.22
N VAL A 103 0.03 -1.36 -24.37
CA VAL A 103 -1.35 -0.94 -24.56
C VAL A 103 -1.92 -1.65 -25.77
N TRP A 104 -3.16 -2.12 -25.65
CA TRP A 104 -3.94 -2.72 -26.72
C TRP A 104 -5.29 -2.01 -26.82
N TYR A 105 -5.62 -1.48 -28.00
CA TYR A 105 -6.84 -0.68 -28.21
C TYR A 105 -7.46 -0.90 -29.59
N GLN A 106 -8.49 -1.76 -29.65
CA GLN A 106 -9.32 -1.93 -30.84
C GLN A 106 -10.42 -0.86 -30.89
N ARG A 107 -10.18 0.14 -31.73
CA ARG A 107 -11.07 1.30 -31.94
C ARG A 107 -12.25 0.94 -32.84
N GLU A 108 -13.42 1.53 -32.59
CA GLU A 108 -14.62 1.29 -33.39
C GLU A 108 -14.42 1.74 -34.85
N GLY A 109 -14.54 0.80 -35.80
CA GLY A 109 -14.40 1.07 -37.23
C GLY A 109 -13.01 1.53 -37.68
N ARG A 110 -11.97 1.25 -36.88
CA ARG A 110 -10.59 1.75 -37.09
C ARG A 110 -9.57 0.63 -36.87
N PRO A 111 -8.34 0.76 -37.38
CA PRO A 111 -7.27 -0.20 -37.12
C PRO A 111 -6.91 -0.29 -35.62
N LEU A 112 -6.54 -1.50 -35.20
CA LEU A 112 -5.95 -1.80 -33.89
C LEU A 112 -4.73 -0.91 -33.63
N LEU A 113 -4.59 -0.44 -32.39
CA LEU A 113 -3.36 0.11 -31.85
C LEU A 113 -2.83 -0.85 -30.78
N ALA A 114 -1.62 -1.37 -30.98
CA ALA A 114 -0.94 -2.24 -30.02
C ALA A 114 0.55 -1.93 -29.98
N GLY A 115 1.14 -1.80 -28.79
CA GLY A 115 2.57 -1.57 -28.62
C GLY A 115 2.98 -1.12 -27.21
N PRO A 116 4.22 -0.63 -27.04
CA PRO A 116 4.71 -0.09 -25.76
C PRO A 116 3.96 1.18 -25.36
N LEU A 117 3.87 1.45 -24.07
CA LEU A 117 3.19 2.62 -23.52
C LEU A 117 3.92 3.90 -23.97
N GLN A 118 3.16 4.75 -24.65
CA GLN A 118 3.55 6.04 -25.21
C GLN A 118 2.26 6.80 -25.58
N PHE A 119 2.39 8.01 -26.12
CA PHE A 119 1.22 8.74 -26.62
C PHE A 119 0.57 8.08 -27.85
N GLY A 120 -0.69 8.41 -28.09
CA GLY A 120 -1.36 8.09 -29.34
C GLY A 120 -2.23 6.83 -29.35
N TYR A 121 -2.47 6.20 -28.18
CA TYR A 121 -3.51 5.19 -28.01
C TYR A 121 -4.91 5.83 -27.94
N ILE A 122 -5.23 6.61 -28.98
CA ILE A 122 -6.40 7.49 -29.05
C ILE A 122 -7.32 7.17 -30.23
N TYR A 123 -8.58 7.58 -30.14
CA TYR A 123 -9.57 7.29 -31.19
C TYR A 123 -9.16 7.82 -32.58
N TYR A 124 -8.68 9.07 -32.66
CA TYR A 124 -8.40 9.75 -33.95
C TYR A 124 -7.08 9.34 -34.63
N GLY A 125 -6.15 8.73 -33.89
CA GLY A 125 -4.79 8.43 -34.36
C GLY A 125 -3.81 9.62 -34.26
N GLY A 126 -2.53 9.36 -34.50
CA GLY A 126 -1.45 10.33 -34.25
C GLY A 126 -0.94 10.27 -32.80
N ARG A 127 0.07 11.07 -32.46
CA ARG A 127 0.75 11.05 -31.13
C ARG A 127 0.57 12.35 -30.34
N HIS A 128 -0.36 13.19 -30.77
CA HIS A 128 -0.59 14.52 -30.19
C HIS A 128 -1.62 14.53 -29.06
N HIS A 129 -2.20 13.37 -28.72
CA HIS A 129 -3.11 13.25 -27.59
C HIS A 129 -2.86 11.96 -26.79
N PHE A 130 -3.41 11.94 -25.58
CA PHE A 130 -3.35 10.82 -24.66
C PHE A 130 -4.59 10.77 -23.78
N GLY A 131 -4.84 9.63 -23.14
CA GLY A 131 -5.83 9.48 -22.09
C GLY A 131 -5.24 9.11 -20.74
N PRO A 132 -6.09 8.78 -19.76
CA PRO A 132 -5.64 8.38 -18.43
C PRO A 132 -4.70 7.16 -18.45
N GLU A 133 -4.70 6.36 -19.53
CA GLU A 133 -3.83 5.20 -19.68
C GLU A 133 -2.35 5.53 -19.55
N LEU A 134 -1.93 6.73 -19.94
CA LEU A 134 -0.52 7.11 -19.90
C LEU A 134 -0.01 7.04 -18.46
N GLN A 135 -0.55 7.90 -17.59
CA GLN A 135 -0.05 7.97 -16.23
C GLN A 135 -0.49 6.77 -15.39
N PHE A 136 -1.66 6.17 -15.67
CA PHE A 136 -2.04 4.89 -15.07
C PHE A 136 -0.99 3.80 -15.36
N GLY A 137 -0.54 3.71 -16.61
CA GLY A 137 0.48 2.78 -17.05
C GLY A 137 1.83 3.02 -16.38
N HIS A 138 2.26 4.27 -16.22
CA HIS A 138 3.46 4.59 -15.44
C HIS A 138 3.34 4.14 -13.98
N VAL A 139 2.23 4.46 -13.32
CA VAL A 139 2.03 4.11 -11.90
C VAL A 139 2.09 2.59 -11.67
N LEU A 140 1.53 1.79 -12.58
CA LEU A 140 1.55 0.32 -12.47
C LEU A 140 2.85 -0.31 -12.95
N GLY A 141 3.46 0.21 -14.00
CA GLY A 141 4.79 -0.23 -14.44
C GLY A 141 5.86 0.03 -13.38
N ASP A 142 5.74 1.10 -12.59
CA ASP A 142 6.65 1.35 -11.44
C ASP A 142 6.34 0.44 -10.25
N HIS A 143 5.16 -0.18 -10.22
CA HIS A 143 4.73 -1.03 -9.11
C HIS A 143 5.14 -2.50 -9.29
N PHE A 144 5.13 -3.00 -10.53
CA PHE A 144 5.38 -4.39 -10.84
C PHE A 144 6.74 -4.58 -11.51
N GLU A 145 7.44 -5.66 -11.14
CA GLU A 145 8.57 -6.15 -11.92
C GLU A 145 8.10 -6.94 -13.16
N ASN A 146 6.83 -7.34 -13.18
CA ASN A 146 6.17 -8.00 -14.32
C ASN A 146 5.95 -7.03 -15.48
N GLN A 147 5.89 -7.57 -16.70
CA GLN A 147 5.27 -6.85 -17.82
C GLN A 147 3.81 -6.52 -17.51
N VAL A 148 3.36 -5.33 -17.91
CA VAL A 148 1.99 -4.85 -17.71
C VAL A 148 1.31 -4.70 -19.06
N LEU A 149 0.04 -5.11 -19.18
CA LEU A 149 -0.80 -4.87 -20.35
C LEU A 149 -2.04 -4.05 -19.97
N LEU A 150 -2.26 -2.95 -20.66
CA LEU A 150 -3.47 -2.13 -20.59
C LEU A 150 -4.37 -2.44 -21.80
N ILE A 151 -5.53 -3.02 -21.56
CA ILE A 151 -6.53 -3.27 -22.62
C ILE A 151 -7.57 -2.15 -22.57
N LYS A 152 -7.59 -1.27 -23.57
CA LYS A 152 -8.58 -0.19 -23.66
C LYS A 152 -9.85 -0.69 -24.35
N THR A 153 -10.97 -0.56 -23.67
CA THR A 153 -12.32 -0.83 -24.20
C THR A 153 -13.18 0.40 -23.98
N ALA A 154 -12.90 1.42 -24.80
CA ALA A 154 -13.51 2.74 -24.70
C ALA A 154 -14.18 3.13 -26.01
N TRP A 155 -15.39 3.68 -25.91
CA TRP A 155 -16.16 4.15 -27.07
C TRP A 155 -16.97 5.40 -26.74
N GLY A 156 -16.83 6.43 -27.58
CA GLY A 156 -17.58 7.67 -27.46
C GLY A 156 -19.09 7.50 -27.60
N GLY A 157 -19.86 8.32 -26.89
CA GLY A 157 -21.32 8.37 -27.01
C GLY A 157 -22.10 7.13 -26.55
N LYS A 158 -21.54 6.28 -25.69
CA LYS A 158 -22.20 5.07 -25.16
C LYS A 158 -22.68 5.28 -23.73
N SER A 159 -23.82 4.71 -23.38
CA SER A 159 -24.43 4.73 -22.04
C SER A 159 -24.28 3.40 -21.32
N LEU A 160 -24.17 3.42 -19.99
CA LEU A 160 -24.30 2.22 -19.17
C LEU A 160 -25.74 1.67 -19.22
N ASN A 161 -26.72 2.57 -19.28
CA ASN A 161 -28.12 2.18 -19.31
C ASN A 161 -28.54 1.39 -20.56
N LYS A 162 -27.83 1.48 -21.70
CA LYS A 162 -28.19 0.74 -22.93
C LYS A 162 -27.00 0.01 -23.55
N ASP A 163 -25.91 0.72 -23.81
CA ASP A 163 -24.83 0.25 -24.67
C ASP A 163 -23.90 -0.72 -23.95
N PHE A 164 -23.59 -0.41 -22.69
CA PHE A 164 -22.85 -1.26 -21.77
C PHE A 164 -23.75 -1.99 -20.78
N ARG A 165 -25.07 -2.04 -21.04
CA ARG A 165 -26.02 -2.69 -20.12
C ARG A 165 -25.57 -4.13 -19.85
N PRO A 166 -25.26 -4.48 -18.60
CA PRO A 166 -24.77 -5.81 -18.28
C PRO A 166 -25.93 -6.82 -18.24
N PRO A 167 -25.69 -8.11 -18.50
CA PRO A 167 -26.75 -9.11 -18.64
C PRO A 167 -27.63 -9.26 -17.38
N SER A 168 -27.09 -9.07 -16.18
CA SER A 168 -27.84 -9.16 -14.92
C SER A 168 -28.75 -7.95 -14.64
N SER A 169 -28.63 -6.85 -15.40
CA SER A 169 -29.54 -5.71 -15.32
C SER A 169 -30.89 -5.91 -16.03
N GLY A 170 -31.10 -7.07 -16.66
CA GLY A 170 -32.34 -7.38 -17.38
C GLY A 170 -32.51 -6.62 -18.69
N GLY A 171 -33.50 -7.05 -19.48
CA GLY A 171 -33.67 -6.59 -20.86
C GLY A 171 -32.55 -7.08 -21.79
N GLU A 172 -32.33 -6.37 -22.90
CA GLU A 172 -31.29 -6.74 -23.87
C GLU A 172 -29.90 -6.37 -23.36
N THR A 173 -28.97 -7.33 -23.38
CA THR A 173 -27.56 -7.08 -23.07
C THR A 173 -26.93 -6.13 -24.08
N GLY A 174 -26.29 -5.10 -23.56
CA GLY A 174 -25.66 -4.05 -24.34
C GLY A 174 -24.63 -4.59 -25.34
N LYS A 175 -24.62 -4.01 -26.54
CA LYS A 175 -23.66 -4.39 -27.59
C LYS A 175 -22.21 -4.18 -27.14
N TYR A 176 -21.92 -3.07 -26.46
CA TYR A 176 -20.56 -2.71 -26.05
C TYR A 176 -20.11 -3.42 -24.78
N TYR A 177 -21.04 -3.92 -23.96
CA TYR A 177 -20.70 -4.90 -22.92
C TYR A 177 -20.11 -6.17 -23.56
N ARG A 178 -20.82 -6.75 -24.54
CA ARG A 178 -20.34 -7.95 -25.25
C ARG A 178 -19.01 -7.70 -25.96
N LEU A 179 -18.91 -6.59 -26.68
CA LEU A 179 -17.69 -6.21 -27.40
C LEU A 179 -16.51 -5.98 -26.44
N MET A 180 -16.72 -5.42 -25.25
CA MET A 180 -15.68 -5.30 -24.23
C MET A 180 -15.13 -6.66 -23.83
N ILE A 181 -15.99 -7.62 -23.51
CA ILE A 181 -15.56 -8.98 -23.13
C ILE A 181 -14.85 -9.69 -24.30
N GLU A 182 -15.36 -9.52 -25.52
CA GLU A 182 -14.74 -10.05 -26.75
C GLU A 182 -13.34 -9.47 -26.98
N ASN A 183 -13.19 -8.14 -26.92
CA ASN A 183 -11.91 -7.46 -27.08
C ASN A 183 -10.89 -7.87 -26.01
N VAL A 184 -11.32 -8.03 -24.75
CA VAL A 184 -10.44 -8.52 -23.69
C VAL A 184 -9.93 -9.92 -24.00
N ARG A 185 -10.82 -10.84 -24.40
CA ARG A 185 -10.43 -12.20 -24.77
C ARG A 185 -9.54 -12.23 -26.02
N GLU A 186 -9.80 -11.38 -27.00
CA GLU A 186 -8.99 -11.27 -28.21
C GLU A 186 -7.58 -10.77 -27.88
N ALA A 187 -7.44 -9.68 -27.13
CA ALA A 187 -6.14 -9.15 -26.73
C ALA A 187 -5.30 -10.20 -25.98
N LEU A 188 -5.92 -10.93 -25.05
CA LEU A 188 -5.27 -12.02 -24.30
C LEU A 188 -4.85 -13.19 -25.21
N GLY A 189 -5.66 -13.53 -26.22
CA GLY A 189 -5.33 -14.56 -27.21
C GLY A 189 -4.24 -14.15 -28.19
N ARG A 190 -3.95 -12.85 -28.31
CA ARG A 190 -3.00 -12.28 -29.26
C ARG A 190 -1.68 -11.79 -28.64
N LEU A 191 -1.44 -12.03 -27.35
CA LEU A 191 -0.24 -11.55 -26.64
C LEU A 191 1.06 -11.76 -27.43
N LYS A 192 1.29 -12.99 -27.93
CA LYS A 192 2.52 -13.30 -28.68
C LYS A 192 2.59 -12.64 -30.05
N THR A 193 1.44 -12.43 -30.69
CA THR A 193 1.33 -11.84 -32.03
C THR A 193 1.55 -10.33 -31.97
N ASP A 194 0.92 -9.67 -31.01
CA ASP A 194 0.89 -8.21 -30.90
C ASP A 194 2.07 -7.67 -30.06
N PHE A 195 2.66 -8.51 -29.19
CA PHE A 195 3.82 -8.16 -28.34
C PHE A 195 4.93 -9.21 -28.48
N PRO A 196 5.86 -9.06 -29.44
CA PRO A 196 6.88 -10.07 -29.73
C PRO A 196 7.81 -10.40 -28.56
N THR A 197 8.02 -9.44 -27.65
CA THR A 197 8.80 -9.56 -26.40
C THR A 197 8.06 -10.31 -25.28
N TYR A 198 6.81 -10.72 -25.49
CA TYR A 198 6.12 -11.65 -24.61
C TYR A 198 6.81 -13.03 -24.63
N ASP A 199 7.20 -13.48 -23.44
CA ASP A 199 8.00 -14.69 -23.23
C ASP A 199 7.15 -15.96 -23.06
N GLY A 200 5.82 -15.83 -22.98
CA GLY A 200 4.91 -16.97 -22.81
C GLY A 200 4.59 -17.35 -21.37
N ALA A 201 4.96 -16.53 -20.38
CA ALA A 201 4.71 -16.79 -18.95
C ALA A 201 3.23 -16.81 -18.51
N GLY A 202 2.29 -16.64 -19.45
CA GLY A 202 0.88 -16.49 -19.14
C GLY A 202 0.54 -15.06 -18.74
N PHE A 203 -0.69 -14.88 -18.23
CA PHE A 203 -1.19 -13.59 -17.80
C PHE A 203 -2.07 -13.74 -16.55
N GLU A 204 -2.23 -12.64 -15.84
CA GLU A 204 -3.15 -12.47 -14.73
C GLU A 204 -4.00 -11.22 -14.98
N LEU A 205 -5.33 -11.39 -15.02
CA LEU A 205 -6.25 -10.25 -15.00
C LEU A 205 -6.25 -9.64 -13.60
N ALA A 206 -5.53 -8.53 -13.46
CA ALA A 206 -5.17 -7.91 -12.19
C ALA A 206 -6.09 -6.75 -11.80
N GLY A 207 -6.81 -6.14 -12.74
CA GLY A 207 -7.77 -5.10 -12.39
C GLY A 207 -8.65 -4.61 -13.53
N PHE A 208 -9.76 -3.97 -13.15
CA PHE A 208 -10.70 -3.32 -14.05
C PHE A 208 -10.90 -1.87 -13.63
N VAL A 209 -10.82 -0.95 -14.58
CA VAL A 209 -11.04 0.49 -14.38
C VAL A 209 -12.24 0.91 -15.19
N TRP A 210 -13.16 1.62 -14.55
CA TRP A 210 -14.37 2.15 -15.16
C TRP A 210 -14.38 3.68 -15.07
N TYR A 211 -14.28 4.35 -16.22
CA TYR A 211 -14.34 5.81 -16.31
C TYR A 211 -15.36 6.24 -17.39
N HIS A 212 -16.59 6.47 -16.95
CA HIS A 212 -17.76 6.56 -17.82
C HIS A 212 -18.86 7.38 -17.16
N GLY A 213 -19.85 7.81 -17.94
CA GLY A 213 -21.15 8.23 -17.42
C GLY A 213 -21.76 9.43 -18.15
N TRP A 214 -21.01 10.09 -19.04
CA TRP A 214 -21.48 11.30 -19.70
C TRP A 214 -22.84 11.09 -20.38
N ASN A 215 -22.99 10.02 -21.17
CA ASN A 215 -24.24 9.77 -21.88
C ASN A 215 -25.40 9.30 -20.98
N ASP A 216 -25.12 8.73 -19.81
CA ASP A 216 -26.15 8.49 -18.80
C ASP A 216 -26.61 9.81 -18.17
N GLY A 217 -25.69 10.75 -17.94
CA GLY A 217 -25.98 12.09 -17.42
C GLY A 217 -26.79 12.97 -18.39
N VAL A 218 -26.72 12.71 -19.70
CA VAL A 218 -27.56 13.37 -20.72
C VAL A 218 -29.02 12.91 -20.65
N ASP A 219 -29.31 11.73 -20.07
CA ASP A 219 -30.68 11.24 -19.82
C ASP A 219 -30.94 11.06 -18.32
N PRO A 220 -31.09 12.17 -17.57
CA PRO A 220 -31.25 12.12 -16.12
C PRO A 220 -32.57 11.49 -15.66
N LYS A 221 -33.56 11.40 -16.55
CA LYS A 221 -34.88 10.83 -16.22
C LYS A 221 -34.88 9.31 -16.26
N ASN A 222 -34.16 8.70 -17.21
CA ASN A 222 -34.21 7.25 -17.38
C ASN A 222 -32.88 6.55 -17.03
N ALA A 223 -31.73 7.13 -17.35
CA ALA A 223 -30.43 6.46 -17.20
C ALA A 223 -29.83 6.65 -15.80
N VAL A 224 -29.82 7.88 -15.27
CA VAL A 224 -29.25 8.18 -13.95
C VAL A 224 -29.90 7.35 -12.81
N PRO A 225 -31.23 7.16 -12.75
CA PRO A 225 -31.85 6.35 -11.69
C PRO A 225 -31.42 4.87 -11.69
N ALA A 226 -31.04 4.33 -12.85
CA ALA A 226 -30.62 2.93 -12.98
C ALA A 226 -29.10 2.74 -12.85
N TYR A 227 -28.32 3.83 -12.79
CA TYR A 227 -26.88 3.77 -12.95
C TYR A 227 -26.18 2.98 -11.84
N GLU A 228 -26.57 3.17 -10.57
CA GLU A 228 -25.98 2.44 -9.44
C GLU A 228 -26.15 0.94 -9.60
N THR A 229 -27.40 0.47 -9.78
CA THR A 229 -27.71 -0.95 -9.99
C THR A 229 -26.97 -1.50 -11.21
N ASN A 230 -26.99 -0.78 -12.33
CA ASN A 230 -26.29 -1.22 -13.54
C ASN A 230 -24.78 -1.31 -13.35
N LEU A 231 -24.17 -0.42 -12.55
CA LEU A 231 -22.73 -0.45 -12.30
C LEU A 231 -22.34 -1.61 -11.38
N VAL A 232 -23.14 -1.89 -10.34
CA VAL A 232 -22.94 -3.08 -9.49
C VAL A 232 -23.01 -4.36 -10.33
N ASN A 233 -24.06 -4.47 -11.15
CA ASN A 233 -24.27 -5.58 -12.08
C ASN A 233 -23.14 -5.71 -13.11
N LEU A 234 -22.66 -4.60 -13.67
CA LEU A 234 -21.54 -4.59 -14.61
C LEU A 234 -20.29 -5.21 -13.99
N ILE A 235 -19.96 -4.79 -12.76
CA ILE A 235 -18.78 -5.28 -12.05
C ILE A 235 -18.89 -6.79 -11.79
N GLN A 236 -20.05 -7.25 -11.33
CA GLN A 236 -20.29 -8.68 -11.07
C GLN A 236 -20.26 -9.52 -12.35
N ASP A 237 -20.86 -9.01 -13.42
CA ASP A 237 -20.92 -9.70 -14.70
C ASP A 237 -19.55 -9.77 -15.37
N VAL A 238 -18.75 -8.71 -15.32
CA VAL A 238 -17.35 -8.73 -15.79
C VAL A 238 -16.53 -9.76 -15.02
N ARG A 239 -16.64 -9.78 -13.68
CA ARG A 239 -15.96 -10.77 -12.83
C ARG A 239 -16.35 -12.20 -13.20
N ARG A 240 -17.63 -12.46 -13.41
CA ARG A 240 -18.13 -13.77 -13.83
C ARG A 240 -17.62 -14.15 -15.23
N ASP A 241 -17.81 -13.28 -16.21
CA ASP A 241 -17.58 -13.60 -17.62
C ASP A 241 -16.08 -13.70 -17.96
N LEU A 242 -15.22 -13.05 -17.17
CA LEU A 242 -13.77 -13.21 -17.21
C LEU A 242 -13.23 -14.25 -16.22
N ASN A 243 -14.10 -14.87 -15.41
CA ASN A 243 -13.77 -15.88 -14.41
C ASN A 243 -12.75 -15.41 -13.35
N VAL A 244 -12.92 -14.19 -12.84
CA VAL A 244 -12.10 -13.60 -11.78
C VAL A 244 -13.01 -12.97 -10.71
N PRO A 245 -13.58 -13.76 -9.78
CA PRO A 245 -14.57 -13.29 -8.81
C PRO A 245 -14.05 -12.17 -7.89
N GLY A 246 -12.74 -12.15 -7.64
CA GLY A 246 -12.04 -11.15 -6.84
C GLY A 246 -11.33 -10.07 -7.67
N LEU A 247 -11.74 -9.80 -8.92
CA LEU A 247 -11.07 -8.78 -9.74
C LEU A 247 -11.20 -7.39 -9.06
N PRO A 248 -10.09 -6.73 -8.68
CA PRO A 248 -10.13 -5.37 -8.16
C PRO A 248 -10.73 -4.40 -9.16
N VAL A 249 -11.58 -3.49 -8.68
CA VAL A 249 -12.21 -2.48 -9.55
C VAL A 249 -11.97 -1.06 -9.05
N VAL A 250 -11.54 -0.18 -9.95
CA VAL A 250 -11.50 1.26 -9.69
C VAL A 250 -12.55 1.97 -10.54
N ILE A 251 -13.45 2.70 -9.89
CA ILE A 251 -14.44 3.57 -10.53
C ILE A 251 -13.89 5.00 -10.47
N GLY A 252 -13.61 5.57 -11.62
CA GLY A 252 -13.32 7.00 -11.74
C GLY A 252 -14.61 7.80 -11.73
N GLU A 253 -14.68 8.80 -10.85
CA GLU A 253 -15.79 9.75 -10.85
C GLU A 253 -15.94 10.40 -12.23
N LEU A 254 -17.17 10.44 -12.74
CA LEU A 254 -17.46 11.15 -13.97
C LEU A 254 -17.17 12.64 -13.80
N THR A 255 -16.29 13.13 -14.65
CA THR A 255 -15.98 14.54 -14.81
C THR A 255 -16.71 15.12 -16.03
N GLY A 256 -16.40 16.37 -16.30
CA GLY A 256 -17.05 17.19 -17.31
C GLY A 256 -16.47 18.60 -17.17
N PRO A 257 -17.27 19.64 -17.45
CA PRO A 257 -16.79 21.01 -17.36
C PRO A 257 -16.69 21.54 -15.91
N TRP A 258 -16.94 20.71 -14.89
CA TRP A 258 -17.23 21.19 -13.54
C TRP A 258 -16.52 20.43 -12.41
N VAL A 259 -16.07 21.21 -11.43
CA VAL A 259 -15.83 20.73 -10.07
C VAL A 259 -17.18 20.50 -9.39
N ASP A 260 -18.02 21.54 -9.31
CA ASP A 260 -19.37 21.47 -8.77
C ASP A 260 -20.40 21.25 -9.89
N ALA A 261 -20.95 20.03 -9.95
CA ALA A 261 -21.85 19.65 -11.01
C ALA A 261 -23.30 20.11 -10.74
N PRO A 262 -24.10 20.36 -11.79
CA PRO A 262 -25.54 20.53 -11.64
C PRO A 262 -26.19 19.32 -10.94
N PRO A 263 -27.36 19.49 -10.27
CA PRO A 263 -27.93 18.48 -9.38
C PRO A 263 -28.09 17.08 -9.98
N GLU A 264 -28.49 16.99 -11.26
CA GLU A 264 -28.67 15.70 -11.95
C GLU A 264 -27.35 14.96 -12.19
N TRP A 265 -26.29 15.69 -12.50
CA TRP A 265 -24.95 15.13 -12.69
C TRP A 265 -24.31 14.76 -11.35
N GLU A 266 -24.58 15.55 -10.31
CA GLU A 266 -24.16 15.19 -8.96
C GLU A 266 -24.88 13.94 -8.45
N LYS A 267 -26.14 13.72 -8.84
CA LYS A 267 -26.86 12.47 -8.55
C LYS A 267 -26.18 11.27 -9.22
N LEU A 268 -25.71 11.43 -10.46
CA LEU A 268 -24.93 10.40 -11.15
C LEU A 268 -23.59 10.11 -10.47
N ARG A 269 -22.84 11.15 -10.06
CA ARG A 269 -21.59 10.98 -9.27
C ARG A 269 -21.84 10.25 -7.95
N ARG A 270 -22.94 10.57 -7.25
CA ARG A 270 -23.36 9.84 -6.05
C ARG A 270 -23.68 8.38 -6.34
N ALA A 271 -24.33 8.08 -7.46
CA ALA A 271 -24.61 6.69 -7.88
C ALA A 271 -23.30 5.89 -8.14
N GLN A 272 -22.28 6.51 -8.74
CA GLN A 272 -20.96 5.91 -8.89
C GLN A 272 -20.31 5.59 -7.53
N ALA A 273 -20.32 6.54 -6.61
CA ALA A 273 -19.78 6.36 -5.26
C ALA A 273 -20.57 5.32 -4.45
N ALA A 274 -21.89 5.27 -4.59
CA ALA A 274 -22.76 4.31 -3.93
C ALA A 274 -22.49 2.88 -4.42
N ALA A 275 -22.32 2.67 -5.72
CA ALA A 275 -21.97 1.37 -6.29
C ALA A 275 -20.67 0.82 -5.69
N ALA A 276 -19.63 1.65 -5.52
CA ALA A 276 -18.38 1.24 -4.89
C ALA A 276 -18.55 0.84 -3.41
N ARG A 277 -19.53 1.43 -2.71
CA ARG A 277 -19.82 1.15 -1.30
C ARG A 277 -20.82 0.02 -1.09
N HIS A 278 -21.32 -0.59 -2.17
CA HIS A 278 -22.27 -1.69 -2.08
C HIS A 278 -21.68 -2.84 -1.24
N PRO A 279 -22.44 -3.47 -0.31
CA PRO A 279 -21.91 -4.46 0.63
C PRO A 279 -21.10 -5.59 0.00
N GLU A 280 -21.51 -6.04 -1.19
CA GLU A 280 -20.87 -7.12 -1.94
C GLU A 280 -19.59 -6.70 -2.69
N LEU A 281 -19.31 -5.40 -2.78
CA LEU A 281 -18.22 -4.83 -3.56
C LEU A 281 -17.19 -4.08 -2.70
N ARG A 282 -17.61 -3.52 -1.57
CA ARG A 282 -16.86 -2.52 -0.77
C ARG A 282 -15.44 -2.90 -0.34
N ASP A 283 -15.12 -4.20 -0.28
CA ASP A 283 -13.80 -4.67 0.17
C ASP A 283 -12.78 -4.76 -0.98
N ASN A 284 -13.22 -4.64 -2.23
CA ASN A 284 -12.37 -4.80 -3.42
C ASN A 284 -12.78 -3.90 -4.61
N VAL A 285 -13.49 -2.81 -4.31
CA VAL A 285 -13.87 -1.78 -5.28
C VAL A 285 -13.60 -0.40 -4.67
N ALA A 286 -12.92 0.47 -5.40
CA ALA A 286 -12.63 1.84 -4.99
C ALA A 286 -13.35 2.84 -5.88
N PHE A 287 -13.87 3.91 -5.29
CA PHE A 287 -14.32 5.10 -6.00
C PHE A 287 -13.29 6.21 -5.84
N VAL A 288 -12.86 6.79 -6.95
CA VAL A 288 -11.87 7.87 -6.99
C VAL A 288 -12.57 9.17 -7.37
N GLU A 289 -12.65 10.10 -6.43
CA GLU A 289 -13.12 11.46 -6.69
C GLU A 289 -12.10 12.19 -7.55
N THR A 290 -12.53 12.65 -8.73
CA THR A 290 -11.66 13.29 -9.73
C THR A 290 -12.12 14.70 -10.11
N ARG A 291 -13.29 15.15 -9.61
CA ARG A 291 -13.85 16.48 -9.92
C ARG A 291 -12.88 17.63 -9.65
N ARG A 292 -12.00 17.53 -8.65
CA ARG A 292 -11.01 18.56 -8.30
C ARG A 292 -9.82 18.63 -9.26
N PHE A 293 -9.68 17.66 -10.15
CA PHE A 293 -8.64 17.66 -11.17
C PHE A 293 -9.04 18.48 -12.40
N VAL A 294 -10.34 18.73 -12.60
CA VAL A 294 -10.83 19.51 -13.74
C VAL A 294 -10.26 20.93 -13.69
N ARG A 295 -9.57 21.32 -14.77
CA ARG A 295 -9.05 22.68 -14.94
C ARG A 295 -10.05 23.61 -15.65
N PRO A 296 -9.99 24.92 -15.40
CA PRO A 296 -10.85 25.89 -16.08
C PRO A 296 -10.70 25.85 -17.60
N SER A 297 -11.78 26.16 -18.32
CA SER A 297 -11.78 26.19 -19.79
C SER A 297 -10.77 27.19 -20.36
N ALA A 298 -10.61 28.35 -19.72
CA ALA A 298 -9.70 29.42 -20.14
C ALA A 298 -8.22 28.98 -20.13
N ASP A 299 -7.87 28.02 -19.27
CA ASP A 299 -6.51 27.51 -19.08
C ASP A 299 -6.28 26.20 -19.84
N SER A 300 -7.19 25.85 -20.75
CA SER A 300 -7.22 24.55 -21.41
C SER A 300 -7.18 24.69 -22.93
N PRO A 301 -6.70 23.66 -23.66
CA PRO A 301 -6.45 23.79 -25.10
C PRO A 301 -7.75 23.84 -25.90
N ASN A 302 -8.82 23.20 -25.42
CA ASN A 302 -10.11 23.15 -26.10
C ASN A 302 -11.25 23.75 -25.23
N PRO A 303 -11.34 25.08 -25.06
CA PRO A 303 -12.31 25.70 -24.13
C PRO A 303 -13.78 25.35 -24.39
N GLY A 304 -14.14 25.01 -25.63
CA GLY A 304 -15.51 24.59 -26.01
C GLY A 304 -15.86 23.13 -25.72
N HIS A 305 -14.89 22.29 -25.36
CA HIS A 305 -15.07 20.84 -25.23
C HIS A 305 -15.18 20.39 -23.77
N GLY A 306 -16.07 21.01 -23.00
CA GLY A 306 -16.20 20.72 -21.56
C GLY A 306 -16.57 19.28 -21.21
N HIS A 307 -17.23 18.56 -22.13
CA HIS A 307 -17.53 17.13 -21.97
C HIS A 307 -16.29 16.22 -22.03
N HIS A 308 -15.16 16.75 -22.52
CA HIS A 308 -13.84 16.11 -22.55
C HIS A 308 -12.83 16.86 -21.67
N GLU A 309 -13.31 17.48 -20.59
CA GLU A 309 -12.48 18.25 -19.64
C GLU A 309 -11.57 19.26 -20.36
N PHE A 310 -12.10 19.85 -21.45
CA PHE A 310 -11.43 20.83 -22.30
C PHE A 310 -10.11 20.35 -22.93
N GLY A 311 -9.89 19.03 -23.01
CA GLY A 311 -8.64 18.43 -23.50
C GLY A 311 -7.42 18.77 -22.63
N ASN A 312 -7.63 19.15 -21.37
CA ASN A 312 -6.55 19.61 -20.49
C ASN A 312 -5.66 18.45 -20.04
N ALA A 313 -4.35 18.58 -20.29
CA ALA A 313 -3.38 17.53 -19.97
C ALA A 313 -3.23 17.27 -18.48
N GLU A 314 -3.30 18.32 -17.65
CA GLU A 314 -3.16 18.17 -16.19
C GLU A 314 -4.32 17.37 -15.61
N THR A 315 -5.55 17.66 -16.05
CA THR A 315 -6.75 16.92 -15.63
C THR A 315 -6.59 15.43 -15.89
N TYR A 316 -6.26 15.05 -17.13
CA TYR A 316 -6.15 13.64 -17.53
C TYR A 316 -4.98 12.92 -16.88
N PHE A 317 -3.86 13.62 -16.71
CA PHE A 317 -2.70 13.09 -16.02
C PHE A 317 -3.03 12.77 -14.56
N LEU A 318 -3.65 13.71 -13.84
CA LEU A 318 -4.06 13.52 -12.44
C LEU A 318 -5.13 12.44 -12.29
N VAL A 319 -6.06 12.34 -13.24
CA VAL A 319 -7.02 11.23 -13.29
C VAL A 319 -6.29 9.90 -13.42
N GLY A 320 -5.39 9.75 -14.40
CA GLY A 320 -4.62 8.52 -14.60
C GLY A 320 -3.78 8.13 -13.37
N ASP A 321 -3.12 9.11 -12.76
CA ASP A 321 -2.35 8.94 -11.52
C ASP A 321 -3.21 8.45 -10.36
N ALA A 322 -4.34 9.11 -10.11
CA ALA A 322 -5.24 8.75 -9.02
C ALA A 322 -5.89 7.37 -9.22
N LEU A 323 -6.30 7.04 -10.45
CA LEU A 323 -6.82 5.71 -10.78
C LEU A 323 -5.76 4.63 -10.60
N GLY A 324 -4.52 4.88 -11.01
CA GLY A 324 -3.40 3.96 -10.85
C GLY A 324 -3.06 3.72 -9.38
N LYS A 325 -3.01 4.79 -8.58
CA LYS A 325 -2.77 4.71 -7.13
C LYS A 325 -3.87 3.93 -6.42
N ALA A 326 -5.14 4.21 -6.74
CA ALA A 326 -6.27 3.46 -6.19
C ALA A 326 -6.23 1.97 -6.58
N MET A 327 -5.75 1.63 -7.79
CA MET A 327 -5.57 0.24 -8.19
C MET A 327 -4.48 -0.44 -7.37
N LYS A 328 -3.30 0.18 -7.23
CA LYS A 328 -2.21 -0.32 -6.36
C LYS A 328 -2.70 -0.56 -4.93
N GLU A 329 -3.51 0.35 -4.45
CA GLU A 329 -4.11 0.29 -3.13
C GLU A 329 -5.05 -0.89 -2.93
N LEU A 330 -5.85 -1.26 -3.93
CA LEU A 330 -6.69 -2.47 -3.89
C LEU A 330 -5.85 -3.73 -3.99
N LEU A 331 -4.82 -3.72 -4.84
CA LEU A 331 -3.88 -4.84 -5.02
C LEU A 331 -3.07 -5.15 -3.75
N ALA A 332 -2.87 -4.16 -2.87
CA ALA A 332 -2.22 -4.35 -1.57
C ALA A 332 -3.09 -5.10 -0.54
N GLY A 333 -4.38 -5.34 -0.82
CA GLY A 333 -5.31 -6.08 0.03
C GLY A 333 -6.02 -5.24 1.12
N PRO A 334 -7.02 -5.82 1.80
CA PRO A 334 -7.86 -5.11 2.77
C PRO A 334 -7.10 -4.74 4.05
N VAL A 335 -7.60 -3.70 4.73
CA VAL A 335 -7.18 -3.34 6.08
C VAL A 335 -7.72 -4.40 7.06
N ALA A 336 -6.86 -5.21 7.69
CA ALA A 336 -7.30 -6.10 8.75
C ALA A 336 -7.98 -5.29 9.86
N ARG A 337 -9.26 -5.58 10.10
CA ARG A 337 -10.05 -5.04 11.20
C ARG A 337 -10.78 -6.20 11.86
N PHE A 338 -10.74 -6.23 13.18
CA PHE A 338 -11.54 -7.13 14.01
C PHE A 338 -12.09 -6.33 15.19
N ASP A 339 -13.13 -6.83 15.85
CA ASP A 339 -13.60 -6.23 17.10
C ASP A 339 -12.90 -6.92 18.28
N PRO A 340 -12.08 -6.20 19.07
CA PRO A 340 -11.25 -6.81 20.10
C PRO A 340 -12.06 -7.27 21.30
N VAL A 341 -11.62 -8.36 21.93
CA VAL A 341 -12.02 -8.71 23.30
C VAL A 341 -11.18 -7.88 24.26
N VAL A 342 -11.83 -7.01 25.03
CA VAL A 342 -11.14 -6.14 26.01
C VAL A 342 -10.93 -6.90 27.33
N ARG A 343 -9.71 -6.85 27.87
CA ARG A 343 -9.33 -7.47 29.16
C ARG A 343 -8.54 -6.50 30.02
N ASP A 344 -8.69 -6.64 31.33
CA ASP A 344 -7.73 -6.10 32.30
C ASP A 344 -6.58 -7.09 32.47
N ILE A 345 -5.35 -6.64 32.25
CA ILE A 345 -4.14 -7.43 32.51
C ILE A 345 -3.20 -6.57 33.33
N GLU A 346 -3.01 -6.95 34.60
CA GLU A 346 -2.15 -6.23 35.55
C GLU A 346 -2.51 -4.76 35.79
N GLY A 347 -3.76 -4.36 35.50
CA GLY A 347 -4.26 -2.99 35.58
C GLY A 347 -4.16 -2.19 34.27
N TRP A 348 -3.70 -2.80 33.17
CA TRP A 348 -3.77 -2.22 31.83
C TRP A 348 -5.02 -2.69 31.09
N THR A 349 -5.63 -1.77 30.32
CA THR A 349 -6.66 -2.14 29.34
C THR A 349 -6.01 -2.71 28.09
N VAL A 350 -6.24 -4.01 27.83
CA VAL A 350 -5.69 -4.74 26.69
C VAL A 350 -6.81 -5.14 25.71
N HIS A 351 -6.69 -4.70 24.47
CA HIS A 351 -7.54 -5.04 23.34
C HIS A 351 -6.97 -6.28 22.63
N VAL A 352 -7.65 -7.41 22.72
CA VAL A 352 -7.15 -8.71 22.25
C VAL A 352 -7.87 -9.16 20.98
N ASP A 353 -7.12 -9.55 19.96
CA ASP A 353 -7.64 -10.27 18.80
C ASP A 353 -8.42 -11.53 19.21
N PRO A 354 -9.72 -11.67 18.83
CA PRO A 354 -10.52 -12.84 19.15
C PRO A 354 -9.86 -14.17 18.78
N ALA A 355 -9.04 -14.20 17.73
CA ALA A 355 -8.29 -15.41 17.33
C ALA A 355 -7.34 -15.91 18.43
N LEU A 356 -6.87 -15.04 19.33
CA LEU A 356 -6.02 -15.41 20.47
C LEU A 356 -6.81 -16.00 21.64
N ILE A 357 -8.13 -15.91 21.61
CA ILE A 357 -9.01 -16.35 22.70
C ILE A 357 -9.68 -17.69 22.36
N GLU A 358 -10.13 -17.85 21.12
CA GLU A 358 -10.87 -19.01 20.64
C GLU A 358 -10.42 -19.43 19.24
N GLY A 359 -10.78 -20.65 18.84
CA GLY A 359 -10.35 -21.22 17.56
C GLY A 359 -8.94 -21.81 17.59
N GLU A 360 -8.32 -21.92 16.41
CA GLU A 360 -7.07 -22.65 16.22
C GLU A 360 -5.84 -22.00 16.90
N HIS A 361 -5.87 -20.69 17.14
CA HIS A 361 -4.76 -19.94 17.75
C HIS A 361 -4.92 -19.70 19.26
N ALA A 362 -5.99 -20.21 19.88
CA ALA A 362 -6.29 -19.98 21.29
C ALA A 362 -5.17 -20.43 22.25
N ALA A 363 -4.52 -21.56 21.96
CA ALA A 363 -3.43 -22.08 22.80
C ALA A 363 -2.16 -21.21 22.73
N GLU A 364 -1.84 -20.67 21.55
CA GLU A 364 -0.75 -19.70 21.38
C GLU A 364 -1.10 -18.39 22.08
N GLY A 365 -2.33 -17.91 21.88
CA GLY A 365 -2.81 -16.68 22.51
C GLY A 365 -2.81 -16.74 24.03
N ALA A 366 -3.23 -17.86 24.63
CA ALA A 366 -3.14 -18.04 26.09
C ALA A 366 -1.70 -17.89 26.61
N ARG A 367 -0.70 -18.45 25.88
CA ARG A 367 0.71 -18.32 26.24
C ARG A 367 1.23 -16.90 26.02
N ALA A 368 0.88 -16.26 24.91
CA ALA A 368 1.30 -14.89 24.60
C ALA A 368 0.74 -13.89 25.62
N LEU A 369 -0.54 -14.02 25.99
CA LEU A 369 -1.17 -13.17 27.01
C LEU A 369 -0.57 -13.40 28.41
N ALA A 370 -0.22 -14.64 28.76
CA ALA A 370 0.50 -14.92 30.00
C ALA A 370 1.91 -14.28 30.00
N MET A 371 2.59 -14.28 28.85
CA MET A 371 3.88 -13.59 28.71
C MET A 371 3.73 -12.07 28.77
N LEU A 372 2.70 -11.49 28.13
CA LEU A 372 2.39 -10.07 28.26
C LEU A 372 2.16 -9.69 29.74
N ALA A 373 1.36 -10.48 30.46
CA ALA A 373 1.16 -10.29 31.90
C ALA A 373 2.50 -10.32 32.67
N ASN A 374 3.43 -11.22 32.32
CA ASN A 374 4.77 -11.25 32.93
C ASN A 374 5.56 -9.95 32.69
N HIS A 375 5.54 -9.40 31.46
CA HIS A 375 6.18 -8.12 31.17
C HIS A 375 5.56 -7.00 32.02
N LEU A 376 4.24 -6.93 32.08
CA LEU A 376 3.51 -5.89 32.82
C LEU A 376 3.72 -5.99 34.34
N GLN A 377 3.78 -7.21 34.90
CA GLN A 377 4.12 -7.43 36.31
C GLN A 377 5.50 -6.87 36.66
N ARG A 378 6.50 -7.09 35.79
CA ARG A 378 7.85 -6.54 35.99
C ARG A 378 7.83 -5.02 35.96
N ILE A 379 7.14 -4.42 35.00
CA ILE A 379 6.99 -2.96 34.90
C ILE A 379 6.32 -2.40 36.17
N LYS A 380 5.24 -3.04 36.64
CA LYS A 380 4.52 -2.67 37.86
C LYS A 380 5.39 -2.69 39.12
N ILE A 381 6.38 -3.58 39.17
CA ILE A 381 7.36 -3.64 40.28
C ILE A 381 8.40 -2.53 40.15
N LEU A 382 8.85 -2.23 38.93
CA LEU A 382 9.95 -1.30 38.66
C LEU A 382 9.54 0.17 38.74
N VAL A 383 8.35 0.51 38.22
CA VAL A 383 7.86 1.89 38.13
C VAL A 383 7.10 2.25 39.41
N PRO A 384 7.51 3.30 40.15
CA PRO A 384 6.81 3.70 41.36
C PRO A 384 5.49 4.43 41.06
N GLN A 385 4.69 4.59 42.11
CA GLN A 385 3.57 5.53 42.10
C GLN A 385 4.09 6.97 42.29
N PRO A 386 3.44 7.99 41.70
CA PRO A 386 2.18 7.93 40.94
C PRO A 386 2.31 7.54 39.45
N GLN A 387 3.52 7.48 38.89
CA GLN A 387 3.77 7.30 37.45
C GLN A 387 3.21 5.99 36.90
N LEU A 388 3.27 4.92 37.70
CA LEU A 388 2.66 3.64 37.34
C LEU A 388 1.16 3.77 37.02
N SER A 389 0.42 4.60 37.77
CA SER A 389 -1.01 4.82 37.53
C SER A 389 -1.28 5.53 36.20
N ASP A 390 -0.37 6.42 35.78
CA ASP A 390 -0.46 7.05 34.46
C ASP A 390 -0.09 6.08 33.35
N LEU A 391 0.98 5.29 33.54
CA LEU A 391 1.41 4.28 32.58
C LEU A 391 0.32 3.22 32.32
N GLN A 392 -0.46 2.86 33.34
CA GLN A 392 -1.60 1.93 33.24
C GLN A 392 -2.78 2.46 32.41
N LYS A 393 -2.87 3.78 32.20
CA LYS A 393 -3.88 4.38 31.31
C LYS A 393 -3.51 4.23 29.83
N VAL A 394 -2.26 3.95 29.50
CA VAL A 394 -1.83 3.69 28.13
C VAL A 394 -2.42 2.35 27.68
N GLY A 395 -3.33 2.37 26.71
CA GLY A 395 -3.95 1.14 26.21
C GLY A 395 -2.96 0.26 25.44
N ILE A 396 -3.21 -1.05 25.46
CA ILE A 396 -2.42 -2.03 24.70
C ILE A 396 -3.35 -2.76 23.71
N TRP A 397 -2.86 -3.03 22.51
CA TRP A 397 -3.55 -3.78 21.48
C TRP A 397 -2.67 -4.95 21.03
N ILE A 398 -3.21 -6.17 21.01
CA ILE A 398 -2.45 -7.37 20.63
C ILE A 398 -3.19 -8.16 19.56
N GLU A 399 -2.47 -8.51 18.50
CA GLU A 399 -2.97 -9.28 17.37
C GLU A 399 -2.28 -10.64 17.26
N HIS A 400 -2.97 -11.65 16.72
CA HIS A 400 -2.29 -12.88 16.33
C HIS A 400 -1.20 -12.58 15.29
N ARG A 401 -1.58 -11.89 14.22
CA ARG A 401 -0.65 -11.40 13.19
C ARG A 401 -1.27 -10.27 12.39
N HIS A 402 -0.73 -9.06 12.54
CA HIS A 402 -1.09 -7.92 11.71
C HIS A 402 -0.56 -8.12 10.27
N PRO A 403 -1.36 -7.85 9.22
CA PRO A 403 -1.01 -8.20 7.84
C PRO A 403 0.13 -7.36 7.25
N ARG A 404 0.37 -6.15 7.78
CA ARG A 404 1.28 -5.15 7.19
C ARG A 404 2.32 -4.57 8.14
N LEU A 405 2.19 -4.81 9.44
CA LEU A 405 3.09 -4.29 10.46
C LEU A 405 3.76 -5.48 11.13
N GLY A 406 5.07 -5.37 11.36
CA GLY A 406 5.87 -6.45 11.93
C GLY A 406 6.45 -6.15 13.31
N ALA A 407 6.82 -4.89 13.57
CA ALA A 407 7.38 -4.47 14.85
C ALA A 407 6.27 -4.14 15.85
N MET A 408 6.55 -4.36 17.14
CA MET A 408 5.79 -3.73 18.22
C MET A 408 6.02 -2.22 18.15
N GLN A 409 4.98 -1.42 18.34
CA GLN A 409 5.10 0.03 18.24
C GLN A 409 3.95 0.77 18.92
N TYR A 410 4.18 1.97 19.41
CA TYR A 410 3.16 2.91 19.87
C TYR A 410 2.62 3.79 18.72
N HIS A 411 1.30 4.02 18.68
CA HIS A 411 0.65 4.80 17.61
C HIS A 411 0.13 6.17 18.10
N PRO A 412 0.87 7.28 17.92
CA PRO A 412 0.48 8.58 18.46
C PRO A 412 -0.58 9.33 17.63
N SER A 413 -0.81 8.92 16.38
CA SER A 413 -1.61 9.69 15.41
C SER A 413 -2.61 8.81 14.66
N LYS A 414 -3.91 9.06 14.87
CA LYS A 414 -4.97 8.52 14.02
C LYS A 414 -4.86 8.99 12.58
N GLY A 415 -4.38 10.20 12.34
CA GLY A 415 -4.13 10.70 10.99
C GLY A 415 -3.14 9.82 10.23
N TRP A 416 -2.02 9.47 10.87
CA TRP A 416 -1.04 8.55 10.30
C TRP A 416 -1.61 7.14 10.11
N LEU A 417 -2.35 6.62 11.10
CA LEU A 417 -3.02 5.32 10.98
C LEU A 417 -3.96 5.29 9.77
N VAL A 418 -4.83 6.29 9.61
CA VAL A 418 -5.75 6.37 8.47
C VAL A 418 -4.98 6.51 7.15
N ALA A 419 -3.97 7.39 7.09
CA ALA A 419 -3.15 7.61 5.91
C ALA A 419 -2.38 6.36 5.47
N ASN A 420 -1.92 5.56 6.43
CA ASN A 420 -1.23 4.28 6.20
C ASN A 420 -2.19 3.08 6.28
N ARG A 421 -3.49 3.35 6.25
CA ARG A 421 -4.59 2.37 6.19
C ARG A 421 -4.64 1.41 7.37
N HIS A 422 -4.12 1.72 8.54
CA HIS A 422 -4.27 0.90 9.75
C HIS A 422 -5.60 1.18 10.46
N ASP A 423 -5.96 0.34 11.43
CA ASP A 423 -7.16 0.58 12.23
C ASP A 423 -6.99 1.86 13.06
N PRO A 424 -7.82 2.90 12.88
CA PRO A 424 -7.71 4.15 13.62
C PRO A 424 -7.93 3.98 15.14
N ARG A 425 -8.51 2.86 15.58
CA ARG A 425 -8.69 2.54 17.01
C ARG A 425 -7.37 2.22 17.72
N LEU A 426 -6.29 1.98 16.97
CA LEU A 426 -4.93 1.82 17.51
C LEU A 426 -4.36 3.12 18.08
N GLU A 427 -4.95 4.28 17.79
CA GLU A 427 -4.46 5.57 18.28
C GLU A 427 -4.33 5.58 19.81
N LYS A 428 -3.21 6.18 20.26
CA LYS A 428 -2.74 6.28 21.64
C LYS A 428 -2.59 4.93 22.35
N LYS A 429 -2.22 3.87 21.63
CA LYS A 429 -1.98 2.53 22.20
C LYS A 429 -0.65 1.94 21.77
N VAL A 430 -0.09 1.11 22.65
CA VAL A 430 0.97 0.17 22.30
C VAL A 430 0.37 -0.96 21.48
N HIS A 431 0.94 -1.27 20.32
CA HIS A 431 0.47 -2.31 19.42
C HIS A 431 1.50 -3.44 19.34
N ILE A 432 1.13 -4.59 19.88
CA ILE A 432 1.82 -5.87 19.71
C ILE A 432 1.26 -6.52 18.45
N THR A 433 1.93 -6.28 17.33
CA THR A 433 1.46 -6.65 15.99
C THR A 433 1.49 -8.17 15.73
N ARG A 434 2.22 -8.94 16.54
CA ARG A 434 2.35 -10.39 16.43
C ARG A 434 2.51 -11.00 17.82
N ALA A 435 1.49 -11.70 18.30
CA ALA A 435 1.49 -12.32 19.63
C ALA A 435 2.66 -13.31 19.83
N ALA A 436 3.03 -14.05 18.78
CA ALA A 436 4.13 -15.01 18.81
C ALA A 436 5.50 -14.38 19.14
N GLU A 437 5.72 -13.09 18.86
CA GLU A 437 6.98 -12.41 19.17
C GLU A 437 7.23 -12.27 20.68
N LEU A 438 6.18 -12.25 21.50
CA LEU A 438 6.33 -12.30 22.96
C LEU A 438 6.96 -13.63 23.43
N LEU A 439 6.76 -14.70 22.66
CA LEU A 439 7.30 -16.03 22.96
C LEU A 439 8.65 -16.28 22.27
N SER A 440 9.10 -15.35 21.44
CA SER A 440 10.33 -15.48 20.66
C SER A 440 11.56 -15.33 21.56
N ARG A 441 12.35 -16.39 21.66
CA ARG A 441 13.62 -16.36 22.38
C ARG A 441 14.58 -15.31 21.81
N GLU A 442 14.61 -15.17 20.49
CA GLU A 442 15.46 -14.19 19.81
C GLU A 442 15.05 -12.77 20.20
N GLN A 443 13.75 -12.46 20.14
CA GLN A 443 13.23 -11.16 20.52
C GLN A 443 13.49 -10.85 21.99
N MET A 444 13.31 -11.82 22.90
CA MET A 444 13.59 -11.63 24.33
C MET A 444 15.08 -11.35 24.64
N LEU A 445 15.99 -11.97 23.88
CA LEU A 445 17.42 -11.75 24.05
C LEU A 445 17.86 -10.41 23.47
N LYS A 446 17.27 -10.03 22.33
CA LYS A 446 17.49 -8.75 21.68
C LYS A 446 16.95 -7.61 22.55
N HIS A 447 15.64 -7.55 22.75
CA HIS A 447 14.94 -6.38 23.30
C HIS A 447 14.04 -6.77 24.49
N PRO A 448 14.63 -7.06 25.66
CA PRO A 448 13.92 -7.64 26.81
C PRO A 448 12.93 -6.68 27.48
N ALA A 449 13.04 -5.38 27.20
CA ALA A 449 12.20 -4.31 27.73
C ALA A 449 11.33 -3.65 26.64
N VAL A 450 11.13 -4.31 25.49
CA VAL A 450 10.30 -3.78 24.38
C VAL A 450 8.91 -3.28 24.82
N ILE A 451 8.22 -3.97 25.73
CA ILE A 451 6.92 -3.49 26.23
C ILE A 451 7.06 -2.21 27.06
N LEU A 452 8.13 -2.09 27.85
CA LEU A 452 8.42 -0.86 28.58
C LEU A 452 8.80 0.27 27.63
N HIS A 453 9.57 -0.01 26.56
CA HIS A 453 9.91 0.94 25.51
C HIS A 453 8.65 1.58 24.90
N GLU A 454 7.72 0.74 24.44
CA GLU A 454 6.49 1.24 23.81
C GLU A 454 5.58 1.98 24.80
N LEU A 455 5.55 1.52 26.06
CA LEU A 455 4.84 2.23 27.12
C LEU A 455 5.52 3.57 27.45
N ALA A 456 6.85 3.68 27.35
CA ALA A 456 7.58 4.93 27.54
C ALA A 456 7.24 5.95 26.45
N HIS A 457 7.12 5.52 25.18
CA HIS A 457 6.54 6.37 24.11
C HIS A 457 5.14 6.84 24.48
N GLY A 458 4.29 5.92 24.95
CA GLY A 458 2.93 6.25 25.38
C GLY A 458 2.88 7.22 26.56
N TYR A 459 3.84 7.13 27.50
CA TYR A 459 3.94 8.03 28.64
C TYR A 459 4.40 9.43 28.23
N HIS A 460 5.44 9.48 27.40
CA HIS A 460 5.99 10.71 26.85
C HIS A 460 4.93 11.49 26.08
N ASP A 461 4.17 10.82 25.21
CA ASP A 461 3.06 11.45 24.47
C ASP A 461 1.94 11.94 25.39
N GLN A 462 1.43 11.08 26.28
CA GLN A 462 0.16 11.34 26.95
C GLN A 462 0.26 12.11 28.27
N PHE A 463 1.42 12.10 28.92
CA PHE A 463 1.59 12.71 30.26
C PHE A 463 2.72 13.74 30.35
N LEU A 464 3.68 13.72 29.42
CA LEU A 464 4.74 14.73 29.34
C LEU A 464 4.58 15.71 28.19
N ASP A 465 3.81 15.33 27.16
CA ASP A 465 3.85 15.87 25.80
C ASP A 465 5.14 15.51 25.06
N PHE A 466 5.05 15.09 23.80
CA PHE A 466 6.23 14.83 22.98
C PHE A 466 7.07 16.10 22.76
N ASP A 467 6.51 17.28 22.89
CA ASP A 467 7.25 18.54 22.79
C ASP A 467 7.80 19.01 24.15
N ASN A 468 7.98 18.10 25.11
CA ASN A 468 8.53 18.41 26.42
C ASN A 468 9.93 19.08 26.31
N PRO A 469 10.08 20.34 26.77
CA PRO A 469 11.30 21.10 26.53
C PRO A 469 12.52 20.55 27.27
N GLU A 470 12.33 19.87 28.42
CA GLU A 470 13.45 19.29 29.18
C GLU A 470 14.02 18.06 28.45
N VAL A 471 13.15 17.20 27.91
CA VAL A 471 13.56 16.02 27.13
C VAL A 471 14.30 16.45 25.87
N ILE A 472 13.76 17.43 25.12
CA ILE A 472 14.39 17.97 23.91
C ILE A 472 15.76 18.58 24.23
N ALA A 473 15.87 19.37 25.30
CA ALA A 473 17.12 20.03 25.66
C ALA A 473 18.23 19.03 26.01
N VAL A 474 17.91 17.99 26.79
CA VAL A 474 18.87 16.94 27.16
C VAL A 474 19.27 16.12 25.93
N TYR A 475 18.31 15.76 25.08
CA TYR A 475 18.58 15.07 23.81
C TYR A 475 19.52 15.85 22.89
N GLU A 476 19.24 17.14 22.62
CA GLU A 476 20.07 17.96 21.74
C GLU A 476 21.48 18.15 22.32
N THR A 477 21.61 18.22 23.65
CA THR A 477 22.91 18.27 24.32
C THR A 477 23.71 16.98 24.10
N ALA A 478 23.10 15.82 24.33
CA ALA A 478 23.74 14.52 24.12
C ALA A 478 24.12 14.29 22.65
N LYS A 479 23.24 14.68 21.73
CA LYS A 479 23.48 14.62 20.28
C LYS A 479 24.65 15.52 19.86
N ALA A 480 24.68 16.77 20.34
CA ALA A 480 25.79 17.69 20.05
C ALA A 480 27.13 17.20 20.63
N ALA A 481 27.10 16.54 21.79
CA ALA A 481 28.28 15.94 22.40
C ALA A 481 28.76 14.66 21.67
N GLY A 482 27.93 14.06 20.82
CA GLY A 482 28.27 12.87 20.04
C GLY A 482 28.44 11.58 20.86
N ILE A 483 27.98 11.57 22.12
CA ILE A 483 28.20 10.44 23.06
C ILE A 483 27.51 9.14 22.62
N TYR A 484 26.55 9.23 21.69
CA TYR A 484 25.78 8.10 21.17
C TYR A 484 26.12 7.71 19.73
N GLU A 485 27.11 8.35 19.10
CA GLU A 485 27.48 8.07 17.69
C GLU A 485 28.14 6.70 17.52
N LYS A 486 28.77 6.15 18.57
CA LYS A 486 29.43 4.84 18.57
C LYS A 486 29.27 4.18 19.94
N VAL A 487 28.30 3.28 20.05
CA VAL A 487 28.00 2.52 21.28
C VAL A 487 27.90 1.03 20.96
N LEU A 488 27.97 0.19 21.99
CA LEU A 488 27.76 -1.25 21.83
C LEU A 488 26.27 -1.55 21.62
N LEU A 489 25.98 -2.39 20.62
CA LEU A 489 24.71 -3.09 20.47
C LEU A 489 24.71 -4.34 21.36
N PHE A 490 23.54 -4.89 21.70
CA PHE A 490 23.41 -6.15 22.45
C PHE A 490 24.17 -7.34 21.84
N THR A 491 24.53 -7.26 20.55
CA THR A 491 25.36 -8.24 19.82
C THR A 491 26.86 -8.11 20.13
N GLY A 492 27.28 -7.01 20.75
CA GLY A 492 28.68 -6.62 20.94
C GLY A 492 29.26 -5.79 19.79
N GLU A 493 28.50 -5.53 18.73
CA GLU A 493 28.94 -4.67 17.62
C GLU A 493 28.89 -3.18 18.02
N THR A 494 29.78 -2.36 17.46
CA THR A 494 29.74 -0.91 17.65
C THR A 494 28.89 -0.25 16.56
N VAL A 495 27.82 0.44 16.96
CA VAL A 495 26.84 1.06 16.07
C VAL A 495 26.48 2.47 16.55
N LYS A 496 25.77 3.24 15.72
CA LYS A 496 25.10 4.46 16.15
C LYS A 496 23.87 4.09 17.01
N HIS A 497 23.72 4.70 18.18
CA HIS A 497 22.61 4.38 19.08
C HIS A 497 21.27 4.74 18.44
N TYR A 498 20.27 3.87 18.60
CA TYR A 498 18.93 4.07 18.04
C TYR A 498 18.23 5.35 18.54
N GLY A 499 18.39 5.69 19.83
CA GLY A 499 17.95 6.96 20.42
C GLY A 499 18.40 8.24 19.70
N LEU A 500 19.41 8.21 18.81
CA LEU A 500 19.77 9.38 17.98
C LEU A 500 18.82 9.66 16.81
N ASN A 501 17.82 8.81 16.58
CA ASN A 501 16.81 9.04 15.55
C ASN A 501 15.94 10.26 15.88
N ASN A 502 15.51 10.40 17.14
CA ASN A 502 14.79 11.57 17.66
C ASN A 502 14.70 11.52 19.20
N HIS A 503 14.27 12.61 19.82
CA HIS A 503 14.15 12.74 21.28
C HIS A 503 13.13 11.79 21.91
N LYS A 504 12.20 11.22 21.14
CA LYS A 504 11.23 10.23 21.65
C LYS A 504 11.89 8.88 21.84
N GLU A 505 12.65 8.43 20.83
CA GLU A 505 13.46 7.21 20.93
C GLU A 505 14.51 7.35 22.02
N TYR A 506 15.18 8.51 22.09
CA TYR A 506 16.11 8.82 23.18
C TYR A 506 15.51 8.63 24.57
N PHE A 507 14.28 9.14 24.78
CA PHE A 507 13.56 8.98 26.05
C PHE A 507 13.18 7.51 26.32
N ALA A 508 12.69 6.79 25.31
CA ALA A 508 12.26 5.40 25.47
C ALA A 508 13.45 4.47 25.76
N GLU A 509 14.52 4.56 24.98
CA GLU A 509 15.78 3.82 25.19
C GLU A 509 16.41 4.11 26.56
N GLY A 510 16.46 5.39 26.95
CA GLY A 510 16.93 5.79 28.26
C GLY A 510 16.08 5.21 29.39
N THR A 511 14.76 5.16 29.22
CA THR A 511 13.83 4.57 30.18
C THR A 511 14.06 3.06 30.34
N GLU A 512 14.39 2.34 29.27
CA GLU A 512 14.79 0.94 29.35
C GLU A 512 16.04 0.75 30.19
N ALA A 513 17.11 1.51 29.92
CA ALA A 513 18.34 1.46 30.69
C ALA A 513 18.10 1.83 32.16
N TYR A 514 17.24 2.84 32.41
CA TYR A 514 16.96 3.33 33.76
C TYR A 514 16.28 2.30 34.65
N PHE A 515 15.29 1.55 34.14
CA PHE A 515 14.56 0.57 34.93
C PHE A 515 15.02 -0.88 34.78
N TYR A 516 15.59 -1.23 33.62
CA TYR A 516 15.90 -2.62 33.30
C TYR A 516 17.16 -2.75 32.43
N ARG A 517 17.06 -3.46 31.31
CA ARG A 517 18.14 -3.71 30.36
C ARG A 517 17.73 -3.17 28.99
N ASN A 518 18.50 -2.23 28.47
CA ASN A 518 18.39 -1.74 27.09
C ASN A 518 19.09 -2.69 26.10
N ASP A 519 18.81 -2.56 24.79
CA ASP A 519 19.50 -3.30 23.73
C ASP A 519 20.65 -2.53 23.07
N PHE A 520 20.79 -1.23 23.37
CA PHE A 520 21.97 -0.42 23.08
C PHE A 520 22.63 0.05 24.39
N TYR A 521 23.96 0.15 24.41
CA TYR A 521 24.68 0.76 25.54
C TYR A 521 24.35 2.26 25.63
N PRO A 522 24.01 2.81 26.81
CA PRO A 522 24.04 2.17 28.13
C PRO A 522 23.00 1.08 28.35
N PHE A 523 23.42 -0.11 28.79
CA PHE A 523 22.53 -1.25 28.94
C PHE A 523 21.76 -1.20 30.25
N VAL A 524 22.29 -0.56 31.30
CA VAL A 524 21.67 -0.50 32.64
C VAL A 524 21.85 0.87 33.28
N ARG A 525 21.08 1.16 34.34
CA ARG A 525 21.02 2.49 34.99
C ARG A 525 22.37 3.03 35.45
N ALA A 526 23.24 2.16 35.97
CA ALA A 526 24.56 2.57 36.43
C ALA A 526 25.43 3.08 35.27
N GLU A 527 25.39 2.39 34.13
CA GLU A 527 26.08 2.81 32.91
C GLU A 527 25.45 4.08 32.35
N LEU A 528 24.12 4.20 32.39
CA LEU A 528 23.43 5.41 31.96
C LEU A 528 23.88 6.62 32.77
N LYS A 529 24.01 6.48 34.09
CA LYS A 529 24.49 7.56 34.96
C LYS A 529 25.93 7.99 34.65
N GLU A 530 26.79 7.07 34.25
CA GLU A 530 28.18 7.35 33.91
C GLU A 530 28.31 7.98 32.52
N HIS A 531 27.62 7.41 31.53
CA HIS A 531 27.72 7.81 30.13
C HIS A 531 26.92 9.07 29.80
N ASP A 532 25.73 9.20 30.38
CA ASP A 532 24.78 10.29 30.16
C ASP A 532 24.07 10.69 31.46
N PRO A 533 24.80 11.35 32.37
CA PRO A 533 24.24 11.79 33.66
C PRO A 533 23.06 12.75 33.49
N ALA A 534 23.01 13.53 32.40
CA ALA A 534 21.91 14.46 32.15
C ALA A 534 20.59 13.72 31.86
N LEU A 535 20.62 12.66 31.05
CA LEU A 535 19.45 11.80 30.85
C LEU A 535 19.10 11.04 32.11
N HIS A 536 20.09 10.49 32.83
CA HIS A 536 19.85 9.81 34.10
C HIS A 536 19.08 10.71 35.09
N ASP A 537 19.55 11.93 35.31
CA ASP A 537 18.97 12.85 36.30
C ASP A 537 17.58 13.34 35.86
N LEU A 538 17.37 13.54 34.55
CA LEU A 538 16.05 13.83 34.01
C LEU A 538 15.07 12.68 34.24
N LEU A 539 15.49 11.44 33.98
CA LEU A 539 14.67 10.25 34.19
C LEU A 539 14.37 10.04 35.68
N GLU A 540 15.31 10.31 36.58
CA GLU A 540 15.06 10.31 38.03
C GLU A 540 14.01 11.34 38.41
N LYS A 541 14.10 12.57 37.89
CA LYS A 541 13.10 13.61 38.09
C LYS A 541 11.72 13.26 37.50
N ILE A 542 11.64 12.45 36.44
CA ILE A 542 10.36 12.08 35.81
C ILE A 542 9.74 10.88 36.53
N TRP A 543 10.53 9.83 36.71
CA TRP A 543 10.07 8.51 37.12
C TRP A 543 10.02 8.31 38.63
N ASP A 544 10.87 8.99 39.39
CA ASP A 544 10.95 8.87 40.85
C ASP A 544 10.35 10.12 41.56
N ARG A 545 9.43 10.85 40.92
CA ARG A 545 8.75 11.98 41.61
C ARG A 545 8.07 11.45 42.86
N ASP A 546 8.29 12.14 43.97
CA ASP A 546 7.69 11.86 45.28
C ASP A 546 8.21 10.60 45.99
N ARG A 547 9.40 10.09 45.62
CA ARG A 547 10.16 9.12 46.44
C ARG A 547 10.87 9.75 47.64
#